data_AF-A0A7S1SBY2-F1
#
_entry.id   AF-A0A7S1SBY2-F1
#
_cell.length_a   1.000
_cell.length_b   1.000
_cell.length_c   1.000
_cell.angle_alpha   90.00
_cell.angle_beta   90.00
_cell.angle_gamma   90.00
#
_symmetry.space_group_name_H-M   'P 1'
#
loop_
_entity.id
_entity.type
_entity.pdbx_description
1 polymer ?
#
loop_
_entity_poly.entity_id
_entity_poly.type
_entity_poly.pdbx_seq_one_letter_code
_entity_poly.pdbx_strand_id
1 'polypeptide(L)'
;EIRAKDLKPYIFVMAWLPATFELLAIALYGVVVRKFTVAESLVLGVVLVCIGDGLVIPKMKEFGARFKDHPMPRLVFTWAPLEASFGLTLFGLLVGLSSPAHQPKVNLGLLVLANVVRIV
;
A
#
# COMPACT_ATOMS: atom_id res chain seq x y z
N GLU A 1 -12.86 -5.43 18.00
CA GLU A 1 -12.07 -6.20 17.00
C GLU A 1 -12.78 -6.25 15.65
N ILE A 2 -12.03 -6.46 14.58
CA ILE A 2 -12.55 -6.68 13.22
C ILE A 2 -13.04 -8.13 13.17
N ARG A 3 -14.28 -8.37 12.71
CA ARG A 3 -14.79 -9.73 12.51
C ARG A 3 -14.90 -10.01 11.02
N ALA A 4 -14.77 -11.27 10.61
CA ALA A 4 -14.86 -11.66 9.21
C ALA A 4 -16.18 -11.21 8.53
N LYS A 5 -17.28 -11.14 9.30
CA LYS A 5 -18.58 -10.64 8.83
C LYS A 5 -18.59 -9.15 8.43
N ASP A 6 -17.60 -8.39 8.89
CA ASP A 6 -17.49 -6.98 8.56
C ASP A 6 -16.82 -6.75 7.20
N LEU A 7 -16.12 -7.77 6.65
CA LEU A 7 -15.47 -7.74 5.34
C LEU A 7 -16.50 -7.92 4.22
N LYS A 8 -17.09 -6.81 3.79
CA LYS A 8 -18.03 -6.80 2.66
C LYS A 8 -17.32 -6.40 1.36
N PRO A 9 -17.82 -6.84 0.19
CA PRO A 9 -17.17 -6.57 -1.10
C PRO A 9 -16.92 -5.08 -1.38
N TYR A 10 -17.84 -4.21 -0.96
CA TYR A 10 -17.68 -2.77 -1.15
C TYR A 10 -16.51 -2.18 -0.34
N ILE A 11 -16.09 -2.82 0.75
CA ILE A 11 -14.94 -2.37 1.54
C ILE A 11 -13.65 -2.69 0.80
N PHE A 12 -13.59 -3.83 0.10
CA PHE A 12 -12.46 -4.15 -0.77
C PHE A 12 -12.35 -3.16 -1.93
N VAL A 13 -13.49 -2.82 -2.56
CA VAL A 13 -13.50 -1.83 -3.65
C VAL A 13 -13.07 -0.45 -3.13
N MET A 14 -13.59 -0.02 -1.97
CA MET A 14 -13.20 1.25 -1.36
C MET A 14 -11.75 1.24 -0.87
N ALA A 15 -11.19 0.09 -0.51
CA ALA A 15 -9.80 -0.01 -0.10
C ALA A 15 -8.82 -0.01 -1.27
N TRP A 16 -9.20 -0.66 -2.37
CA TRP A 16 -8.31 -0.89 -3.49
C TRP A 16 -8.42 0.19 -4.57
N LEU A 17 -9.63 0.62 -4.90
CA LEU A 17 -9.86 1.52 -6.02
C LEU A 17 -9.21 2.90 -5.78
N PRO A 18 -9.45 3.62 -4.67
CA PRO A 18 -8.81 4.90 -4.43
C PRO A 18 -7.29 4.77 -4.32
N ALA A 19 -6.81 3.75 -3.60
CA ALA A 19 -5.38 3.49 -3.45
C ALA A 19 -4.69 3.24 -4.80
N THR A 20 -5.30 2.50 -5.72
CA THR A 20 -4.69 2.29 -7.06
C THR A 20 -4.63 3.57 -7.87
N PHE A 21 -5.68 4.41 -7.84
CA PHE A 21 -5.66 5.69 -8.54
C PHE A 21 -4.63 6.66 -7.95
N GLU A 22 -4.53 6.75 -6.62
CA GLU A 22 -3.53 7.58 -5.95
C GLU A 22 -2.11 7.10 -6.25
N LEU A 23 -1.87 5.79 -6.19
CA LEU A 23 -0.59 5.19 -6.55
C LEU A 23 -0.19 5.55 -7.98
N LEU A 24 -1.10 5.38 -8.94
CA LEU A 24 -0.84 5.70 -10.34
C LEU A 24 -0.58 7.20 -10.55
N ALA A 25 -1.30 8.07 -9.83
CA ALA A 25 -1.08 9.52 -9.88
C ALA A 25 0.31 9.91 -9.34
N ILE A 26 0.72 9.33 -8.21
CA ILE A 26 2.05 9.57 -7.62
C ILE A 26 3.15 9.01 -8.52
N ALA A 27 2.94 7.82 -9.10
CA ALA A 27 3.88 7.21 -10.03
C ALA A 27 4.01 8.06 -11.31
N LEU A 28 2.90 8.57 -11.86
CA LEU A 28 2.92 9.47 -13.00
C LEU A 28 3.71 10.76 -12.68
N TYR A 29 3.50 11.33 -11.50
CA TYR A 29 4.27 12.47 -11.02
C TYR A 29 5.78 12.15 -10.93
N GLY A 30 6.15 10.98 -10.41
CA GLY A 30 7.54 10.52 -10.35
C GLY A 30 8.20 10.43 -11.73
N VAL A 31 7.50 9.87 -12.71
CA VAL A 31 8.03 9.72 -14.08
C VAL A 31 8.12 11.08 -14.78
N VAL A 32 7.05 11.87 -14.76
CA VAL A 32 6.96 13.10 -15.55
C VAL A 32 7.76 14.25 -14.94
N VAL A 33 7.66 14.45 -13.63
CA VAL A 33 8.24 15.61 -12.94
C VAL A 33 9.64 15.30 -12.42
N ARG A 34 9.83 14.14 -11.79
CA ARG A 34 11.11 13.75 -11.18
C ARG A 34 12.04 12.99 -12.13
N LYS A 35 11.55 12.58 -13.31
CA LYS A 35 12.30 11.78 -14.30
C LYS A 35 12.89 10.48 -13.72
N PHE A 36 12.20 9.90 -12.74
CA PHE A 36 12.55 8.58 -12.21
C PHE A 36 12.14 7.49 -13.19
N THR A 37 12.72 6.30 -13.05
CA THR A 37 12.23 5.13 -13.78
C THR A 37 10.81 4.78 -13.34
N VAL A 38 10.09 4.05 -14.19
CA VAL A 38 8.74 3.58 -13.88
C VAL A 38 8.75 2.75 -12.59
N ALA A 39 9.75 1.88 -12.41
CA ALA A 39 9.88 1.05 -11.21
C ALA A 39 10.10 1.90 -9.95
N GLU A 40 11.02 2.86 -9.97
CA GLU A 40 11.27 3.77 -8.83
C GLU A 40 10.04 4.63 -8.50
N SER A 41 9.32 5.09 -9.53
CA SER A 41 8.11 5.91 -9.34
C SER A 41 6.96 5.09 -8.75
N LEU A 42 6.83 3.83 -9.13
CA LEU A 42 5.86 2.91 -8.53
C LEU A 42 6.23 2.58 -7.08
N VAL A 43 7.51 2.37 -6.78
CA VAL A 43 7.98 2.19 -5.39
C VAL A 43 7.65 3.43 -4.55
N LEU A 44 7.91 4.63 -5.08
CA LEU A 44 7.53 5.89 -4.42
C LEU A 44 6.03 5.98 -4.18
N GLY A 45 5.22 5.64 -5.20
CA GLY A 45 3.76 5.61 -5.08
C GLY A 45 3.28 4.69 -3.98
N VAL A 46 3.81 3.47 -3.91
CA VAL A 46 3.44 2.49 -2.88
C VAL A 46 3.80 2.95 -1.46
N VAL A 47 4.95 3.59 -1.27
CA VAL A 47 5.37 4.09 0.04
C VAL A 47 4.43 5.19 0.54
N LEU A 48 3.86 5.99 -0.36
CA LEU A 48 3.06 7.16 -0.02
C LEU A 48 1.54 6.89 0.03
N VAL A 49 1.08 5.83 -0.64
CA VAL A 49 -0.36 5.62 -0.82
C VAL A 49 -1.07 5.07 0.43
N CYS A 50 -0.37 4.35 1.30
CA CYS A 50 -1.01 3.66 2.42
C CYS A 50 -1.39 4.62 3.55
N ILE A 51 -2.64 4.54 4.00
CA ILE A 51 -3.07 5.17 5.24
C ILE A 51 -2.27 4.63 6.44
N GLY A 52 -1.77 5.55 7.28
CA GLY A 52 -1.14 5.23 8.56
C GLY A 52 -2.14 4.67 9.58
N ASP A 53 -2.38 3.36 9.52
CA ASP A 53 -3.32 2.63 10.36
C ASP A 53 -3.08 2.85 11.87
N GLY A 54 -1.82 2.93 12.30
CA GLY A 54 -1.43 3.23 13.68
C GLY A 54 -1.94 4.58 14.22
N LEU A 55 -2.19 5.57 13.35
CA LEU A 55 -2.75 6.87 13.72
C LEU A 55 -4.28 6.91 13.53
N VAL A 56 -4.76 6.31 12.45
CA VAL A 56 -6.18 6.37 12.08
C VAL A 56 -7.03 5.45 12.95
N ILE A 57 -6.54 4.27 13.33
CA ILE A 57 -7.28 3.31 14.15
C ILE A 57 -7.66 3.88 15.53
N PRO A 58 -6.73 4.44 16.33
CA PRO A 58 -7.09 5.06 17.61
C PRO A 58 -8.09 6.19 17.43
N LYS A 59 -7.88 7.02 16.39
CA LYS A 59 -8.75 8.18 16.15
C LYS A 59 -10.16 7.77 15.76
N MET A 60 -10.31 6.74 14.94
CA MET A 60 -11.63 6.20 14.59
C MET A 60 -12.34 5.56 15.78
N LYS A 61 -11.61 4.95 16.73
CA LYS A 61 -12.22 4.47 17.99
C LYS A 61 -12.77 5.62 18.84
N GLU A 62 -12.02 6.71 18.97
CA GLU A 62 -12.50 7.92 19.66
C GLU A 62 -13.74 8.51 18.99
N PHE A 63 -13.73 8.62 17.66
CA PHE A 63 -14.87 9.11 16.88
C PHE A 63 -16.09 8.20 17.03
N GLY A 64 -15.92 6.88 16.97
CA GLY A 64 -17.00 5.92 17.16
C GLY A 64 -17.60 5.95 18.57
N ALA A 65 -16.81 6.28 19.59
CA ALA A 65 -17.32 6.48 20.95
C ALA A 65 -18.18 7.75 21.07
N ARG A 66 -17.82 8.82 20.35
CA ARG A 66 -18.56 10.08 20.33
C ARG A 66 -19.79 10.06 19.41
N PHE A 67 -19.73 9.31 18.31
CA PHE A 67 -20.78 9.22 17.29
C PHE A 67 -21.17 7.74 17.07
N LYS A 68 -21.92 7.18 18.02
CA LYS A 68 -22.21 5.73 18.10
C LYS A 68 -22.87 5.12 16.86
N ASP A 69 -23.70 5.87 16.15
CA ASP A 69 -24.46 5.36 15.00
C ASP A 69 -23.83 5.71 13.65
N HIS A 70 -22.67 6.37 13.65
CA HIS A 70 -22.03 6.75 12.40
C HIS A 70 -21.29 5.54 11.79
N PRO A 71 -21.54 5.19 10.51
CA PRO A 71 -20.94 4.00 9.90
C PRO A 71 -19.46 4.20 9.57
N MET A 72 -19.01 5.43 9.31
CA MET A 72 -17.65 5.71 8.80
C MET A 72 -16.51 5.24 9.70
N PRO A 73 -16.52 5.44 11.03
CA PRO A 73 -15.46 4.93 11.89
C PRO A 73 -15.26 3.41 11.76
N ARG A 74 -16.35 2.64 11.61
CA ARG A 74 -16.27 1.19 11.42
C ARG A 74 -15.75 0.83 10.03
N LEU A 75 -16.15 1.58 9.00
CA LEU A 75 -15.66 1.39 7.63
C LEU A 75 -14.16 1.66 7.52
N VAL A 76 -13.69 2.81 7.99
CA VAL A 76 -12.26 3.17 7.96
C VAL A 76 -11.43 2.19 8.79
N PHE A 77 -11.94 1.74 9.94
CA PHE A 77 -11.28 0.75 10.79
C PHE A 77 -11.11 -0.63 10.12
N THR A 78 -11.95 -0.98 9.14
CA THR A 78 -11.84 -2.24 8.37
C THR A 78 -11.10 -2.08 7.06
N TRP A 79 -11.16 -0.89 6.47
CA TRP A 79 -10.44 -0.52 5.26
C TRP A 79 -8.93 -0.38 5.54
N ALA A 80 -8.50 0.42 6.52
CA ALA A 80 -7.09 0.72 6.77
C ALA A 80 -6.13 -0.51 6.74
N PRO A 81 -6.43 -1.63 7.43
CA PRO A 81 -5.55 -2.81 7.37
C PRO A 81 -5.55 -3.54 6.01
N LEU A 82 -6.64 -3.50 5.25
CA LEU A 82 -6.69 -4.07 3.90
C LEU A 82 -5.78 -3.29 2.95
N GLU A 83 -5.82 -1.96 3.03
CA GLU A 83 -4.98 -1.08 2.22
C GLU A 83 -3.50 -1.24 2.57
N ALA A 84 -3.16 -1.29 3.86
CA ALA A 84 -1.80 -1.55 4.31
C ALA A 84 -1.28 -2.91 3.80
N SER A 85 -2.11 -3.95 3.82
CA SER A 85 -1.74 -5.27 3.30
C SER A 85 -1.50 -5.24 1.78
N PHE A 86 -2.35 -4.54 1.05
CA PHE A 86 -2.20 -4.33 -0.39
C PHE A 86 -0.90 -3.59 -0.73
N GLY A 87 -0.63 -2.47 -0.07
CA GLY A 87 0.57 -1.68 -0.29
C GLY A 87 1.85 -2.41 0.10
N LEU A 88 1.89 -3.10 1.25
CA LEU A 88 3.06 -3.89 1.65
C LEU A 88 3.35 -5.04 0.68
N THR A 89 2.31 -5.71 0.17
CA THR A 89 2.47 -6.77 -0.83
C THR A 89 3.07 -6.21 -2.10
N LEU A 90 2.53 -5.08 -2.58
CA LEU A 90 3.01 -4.44 -3.80
C LEU A 90 4.42 -3.88 -3.61
N PHE A 91 4.74 -3.35 -2.43
CA PHE A 91 6.09 -2.89 -2.08
C PHE A 91 7.09 -4.04 -2.16
N GLY A 92 6.79 -5.19 -1.56
CA GLY A 92 7.66 -6.36 -1.60
C GLY A 92 7.94 -6.83 -3.03
N LEU A 93 6.94 -6.82 -3.90
CA LEU A 93 7.09 -7.17 -5.31
C LEU A 93 7.91 -6.14 -6.09
N LEU A 94 7.60 -4.85 -5.91
CA LEU A 94 8.21 -3.78 -6.68
C LEU A 94 9.65 -3.49 -6.26
N VAL A 95 9.98 -3.60 -4.98
CA VAL A 95 11.36 -3.43 -4.48
C VAL A 95 12.28 -4.51 -5.06
N GLY A 96 11.78 -5.75 -5.20
CA GLY A 96 12.53 -6.81 -5.86
C GLY A 96 12.79 -6.53 -7.35
N LEU A 97 11.89 -5.79 -8.00
CA LEU A 97 11.98 -5.44 -9.42
C LEU A 97 12.66 -4.08 -9.67
N SER A 98 12.77 -3.23 -8.65
CA SER A 98 13.37 -1.91 -8.77
C SER A 98 14.89 -2.02 -8.77
N SER A 99 15.47 -2.01 -9.96
CA SER A 99 16.89 -1.71 -10.15
C SER A 99 17.05 -0.19 -10.13
N PRO A 100 17.87 0.40 -9.24
CA PRO A 100 18.11 1.84 -9.24
C PRO A 100 18.59 2.30 -10.62
N ALA A 101 18.04 3.41 -11.14
CA ALA A 101 18.28 3.91 -12.50
C ALA A 101 19.77 4.16 -12.84
N HIS A 102 20.62 4.29 -11.82
CA HIS A 102 22.05 4.58 -11.94
C HIS A 102 22.96 3.42 -11.49
N GLN A 103 22.42 2.21 -11.29
CA GLN A 103 23.22 1.02 -10.99
C GLN A 103 23.25 0.04 -12.18
N PRO A 104 24.34 -0.74 -12.33
CA PRO A 104 24.43 -1.75 -13.38
C PRO A 104 23.26 -2.74 -13.29
N LYS A 105 22.77 -3.19 -14.45
CA LYS A 105 21.62 -4.10 -14.58
C LYS A 105 21.74 -5.25 -13.58
N VAL A 106 20.78 -5.34 -12.67
CA VAL A 106 20.72 -6.42 -11.68
C VAL A 106 20.63 -7.76 -12.41
N ASN A 107 21.56 -8.66 -12.10
CA ASN A 107 21.56 -10.00 -12.64
C ASN A 107 20.39 -10.78 -12.03
N LEU A 108 19.36 -11.08 -12.83
CA LEU A 108 18.15 -11.76 -12.38
C LEU A 108 18.45 -13.06 -11.62
N GLY A 109 19.51 -13.78 -11.98
CA GLY A 109 19.92 -14.99 -11.27
C GLY A 109 20.35 -14.72 -9.82
N LEU A 110 21.03 -13.61 -9.57
CA LEU A 110 21.45 -13.19 -8.23
C LEU A 110 20.24 -12.75 -7.38
N LEU A 111 19.26 -12.09 -8.00
CA LEU A 111 18.04 -11.65 -7.33
C LEU A 111 17.19 -12.85 -6.86
N VAL A 112 17.03 -13.87 -7.71
CA VAL A 112 16.32 -15.10 -7.37
C VAL A 112 17.04 -15.83 -6.23
N LEU A 113 18.36 -15.96 -6.32
CA LEU A 113 19.16 -16.65 -5.31
C LEU A 113 19.16 -15.89 -3.96
N ALA A 114 19.21 -14.56 -3.99
CA ALA A 114 19.11 -13.73 -2.79
C ALA A 114 17.74 -13.86 -2.10
N ASN A 115 16.65 -13.96 -2.86
CA ASN A 115 15.32 -14.19 -2.29
C ASN A 115 15.18 -15.60 -1.71
N VAL A 116 15.79 -16.63 -2.32
CA VAL A 116 15.82 -17.99 -1.77
C VAL A 116 16.61 -18.05 -0.47
N VAL A 117 17.81 -17.46 -0.42
CA VAL A 117 18.64 -17.41 0.80
C VAL A 117 17.96 -16.64 1.93
N ARG A 118 17.14 -15.63 1.61
CA ARG A 118 16.40 -14.84 2.61
C ARG A 118 15.19 -15.58 3.22
N ILE A 119 14.71 -16.62 2.54
CA ILE A 119 13.57 -17.44 2.97
C ILE A 119 14.02 -18.65 3.82
N VAL A 120 15.27 -19.09 3.68
CA VAL A 120 15.92 -20.14 4.48
C VAL A 120 16.51 -19.54 5.76
#